data_AF-A0A3D1KFU8-F1
#
_entry.id   AF-A0A3D1KFU8-F1
#
_cell.length_a   1.000
_cell.length_b   1.000
_cell.length_c   1.000
_cell.angle_alpha   90.00
_cell.angle_beta   90.00
_cell.angle_gamma   90.00
#
_symmetry.space_group_name_H-M   'P 1'
#
loop_
_entity.id
_entity.type
_entity.pdbx_description
1 polymer ?
#
loop_
_entity_poly.entity_id
_entity_poly.type
_entity_poly.pdbx_seq_one_letter_code
_entity_poly.pdbx_strand_id
1 'polypeptide(L)'
;MGFAAKAEKKAPWWQDPTVNRVNVMTPRASFFAYETDELARKMKKESSSRFMSLEGKWKFNWVKDHDKAPANFYETGYDDSKWVEFPVPGLFEINGYGDR
;
A
#
# COMPACT_ATOMS: atom_id res chain seq x y z
N MET A 1 -30.05 32.62 21.30
CA MET A 1 -29.38 31.30 21.32
C MET A 1 -29.08 30.91 19.89
N GLY A 2 -27.84 31.08 19.45
CA GLY A 2 -27.41 30.73 18.10
C GLY A 2 -26.77 29.35 18.12
N PHE A 3 -27.37 28.38 17.43
CA PHE A 3 -26.70 27.12 17.14
C PHE A 3 -25.66 27.38 16.06
N ALA A 4 -24.38 27.39 16.44
CA ALA A 4 -23.30 27.34 15.46
C ALA A 4 -23.33 25.96 14.79
N ALA A 5 -23.54 25.93 13.47
CA ALA A 5 -23.36 24.72 12.68
C ALA A 5 -21.87 24.34 12.72
N LYS A 6 -21.55 23.22 13.36
CA LYS A 6 -20.22 22.62 13.25
C LYS A 6 -20.09 22.05 11.83
N ALA A 7 -19.02 22.40 11.13
CA ALA A 7 -18.67 21.74 9.88
C ALA A 7 -18.46 20.24 10.16
N GLU A 8 -19.28 19.38 9.57
CA GLU A 8 -19.07 17.94 9.62
C GLU A 8 -17.78 17.61 8.86
N LYS A 9 -16.80 17.05 9.57
CA LYS A 9 -15.63 16.44 8.92
C LYS A 9 -16.16 15.28 8.09
N LYS A 10 -15.99 15.35 6.77
CA LYS A 10 -16.32 14.26 5.86
C LYS A 10 -15.57 13.00 6.33
N ALA A 11 -16.32 11.91 6.53
CA ALA A 11 -15.74 10.63 6.90
C ALA A 11 -14.68 10.21 5.84
N PRO A 12 -13.58 9.56 6.26
CA PRO A 12 -12.59 9.08 5.32
C PRO A 12 -13.20 8.02 4.40
N TRP A 13 -12.68 7.91 3.18
CA TRP A 13 -13.20 7.01 2.15
C TRP A 13 -13.25 5.54 2.60
N TRP A 14 -12.38 5.10 3.51
CA TRP A 14 -12.38 3.74 4.05
C TRP A 14 -13.55 3.45 5.03
N GLN A 15 -14.36 4.45 5.39
CA GLN A 15 -15.61 4.28 6.13
C GLN A 15 -16.86 4.33 5.24
N ASP A 16 -16.71 4.61 3.94
CA ASP A 16 -17.83 4.74 3.00
C ASP A 16 -17.99 3.44 2.19
N PRO A 17 -19.04 2.63 2.42
CA PRO A 17 -19.24 1.37 1.72
C PRO A 17 -19.56 1.54 0.22
N THR A 18 -19.86 2.75 -0.24
CA THR A 18 -20.07 3.05 -1.65
C THR A 18 -18.75 3.31 -2.40
N VAL A 19 -17.66 3.53 -1.67
CA VAL A 19 -16.33 3.84 -2.22
C VAL A 19 -15.42 2.62 -2.09
N ASN A 20 -15.36 1.81 -3.15
CA ASN A 20 -14.52 0.60 -3.15
C ASN A 20 -13.12 0.81 -3.74
N ARG A 21 -12.90 1.88 -4.51
CA ARG A 21 -11.65 2.15 -5.24
C ARG A 21 -11.45 3.65 -5.43
N VAL A 22 -10.21 4.13 -5.30
CA VAL A 22 -9.83 5.53 -5.50
C VAL A 22 -8.59 5.60 -6.41
N ASN A 23 -8.62 6.41 -7.47
CA ASN A 23 -7.48 6.68 -8.37
C ASN A 23 -6.80 5.44 -8.98
N VAL A 24 -7.57 4.41 -9.26
CA VAL A 24 -7.09 3.16 -9.87
C VAL A 24 -7.35 3.13 -11.38
N MET A 25 -6.55 2.34 -12.10
CA MET A 25 -6.81 2.08 -13.52
C MET A 25 -8.11 1.27 -13.73
N THR A 26 -8.76 1.48 -14.88
CA THR A 26 -9.90 0.68 -15.34
C THR A 26 -9.51 -0.79 -15.46
N PRO A 27 -10.34 -1.74 -15.00
CA PRO A 27 -10.08 -3.17 -15.16
C PRO A 27 -9.82 -3.54 -16.62
N ARG A 28 -8.82 -4.39 -16.85
CA ARG A 28 -8.44 -4.91 -18.16
C ARG A 28 -7.87 -6.32 -18.04
N ALA A 29 -7.74 -7.02 -19.17
CA ALA A 29 -7.06 -8.31 -19.22
C ALA A 29 -5.62 -8.21 -18.69
N SER A 30 -5.15 -9.29 -18.07
CA SER A 30 -3.78 -9.41 -17.59
C SER A 30 -2.81 -9.58 -18.77
N PHE A 31 -1.79 -8.74 -18.83
CA PHE A 31 -0.69 -8.84 -19.79
C PHE A 31 0.52 -8.06 -19.26
N PHE A 32 1.69 -8.33 -19.85
CA PHE A 32 2.93 -7.61 -19.57
C PHE A 32 3.62 -7.21 -20.88
N ALA A 33 4.21 -6.02 -20.90
CA ALA A 33 4.78 -5.43 -22.11
C ALA A 33 6.26 -5.78 -22.25
N TYR A 34 6.55 -6.95 -22.81
CA TYR A 34 7.92 -7.40 -23.12
C TYR A 34 8.56 -6.56 -24.23
N GLU A 35 9.89 -6.53 -24.27
CA GLU A 35 10.67 -5.80 -25.28
C GLU A 35 10.68 -6.51 -26.64
N THR A 36 10.55 -7.84 -26.65
CA THR A 36 10.61 -8.68 -27.87
C THR A 36 9.58 -9.82 -27.84
N ASP A 37 9.28 -10.39 -29.01
CA ASP A 37 8.38 -11.54 -29.16
C ASP A 37 8.94 -12.79 -28.47
N GLU A 38 10.26 -13.00 -28.52
CA GLU A 38 10.91 -14.15 -27.88
C GLU A 38 10.75 -14.11 -26.36
N LEU A 39 10.83 -12.92 -25.75
CA LEU A 39 10.55 -12.74 -24.32
C LEU A 39 9.06 -12.89 -24.02
N ALA A 40 8.18 -12.36 -24.87
CA ALA A 40 6.73 -12.48 -24.71
C ALA A 40 6.27 -13.94 -24.69
N ARG A 41 6.81 -14.78 -25.57
CA ARG A 41 6.51 -16.23 -25.63
C ARG A 41 6.96 -16.98 -24.38
N LYS A 42 8.00 -16.52 -23.67
CA LYS A 42 8.46 -17.14 -22.41
C LYS A 42 7.53 -16.84 -21.25
N MET A 43 6.77 -15.74 -21.31
CA MET A 43 5.81 -15.30 -20.28
C MET A 43 6.41 -15.16 -18.87
N LYS A 44 7.71 -14.86 -18.76
CA LYS A 44 8.41 -14.61 -17.49
C LYS A 44 8.77 -13.15 -17.38
N LYS A 45 7.99 -12.38 -16.61
CA LYS A 45 8.14 -10.91 -16.49
C LYS A 45 9.53 -10.54 -15.97
N GLU A 46 10.08 -11.36 -15.09
CA GLU A 46 11.40 -11.25 -14.49
C GLU A 46 12.55 -11.29 -15.50
N SER A 47 12.29 -11.80 -16.72
CA SER A 47 13.27 -11.82 -17.81
C SER A 47 13.28 -10.54 -18.66
N SER A 48 12.39 -9.58 -18.39
CA SER A 48 12.26 -8.33 -19.13
C SER A 48 12.98 -7.20 -18.40
N SER A 49 13.61 -6.29 -19.15
CA SER A 49 14.29 -5.11 -18.58
C SER A 49 13.30 -4.05 -18.08
N ARG A 50 12.03 -4.14 -18.46
CA ARG A 50 10.92 -3.32 -17.94
C ARG A 50 10.34 -3.84 -16.63
N PHE A 51 10.85 -4.93 -16.07
CA PHE A 51 10.41 -5.47 -14.80
C PHE A 51 11.39 -5.15 -13.68
N MET A 52 10.86 -4.68 -12.55
CA MET A 52 11.58 -4.53 -11.31
C MET A 52 10.71 -5.07 -10.19
N SER A 53 11.20 -6.10 -9.48
CA SER A 53 10.51 -6.59 -8.28
C SER A 53 10.66 -5.56 -7.16
N LEU A 54 9.60 -5.39 -6.39
CA LEU A 54 9.60 -4.66 -5.13
C LEU A 54 9.44 -5.58 -3.92
N GLU A 55 9.49 -6.90 -4.13
CA GLU A 55 9.54 -7.89 -3.06
C GLU A 55 10.87 -7.79 -2.29
N GLY A 56 10.84 -8.07 -1.00
CA GLY A 56 12.02 -7.98 -0.14
C GLY A 56 11.69 -7.42 1.24
N LYS A 57 12.69 -6.77 1.85
CA LYS A 57 12.56 -6.18 3.19
C LYS A 57 12.11 -4.72 3.09
N TRP A 58 11.07 -4.39 3.84
CA TRP A 58 10.49 -3.05 3.92
C TRP A 58 10.56 -2.54 5.36
N LYS A 59 10.77 -1.23 5.52
CA LYS A 59 10.59 -0.57 6.82
C LYS A 59 9.12 -0.65 7.21
N PHE A 60 8.86 -1.16 8.41
CA PHE A 60 7.50 -1.44 8.86
C PHE A 60 7.30 -1.04 10.32
N ASN A 61 6.17 -0.41 10.58
CA ASN A 61 5.73 -0.05 11.92
C ASN A 61 4.24 -0.38 12.06
N TRP A 62 3.93 -1.33 12.94
CA TRP A 62 2.57 -1.72 13.22
C TRP A 62 2.00 -0.88 14.37
N VAL A 63 0.76 -0.44 14.23
CA VAL A 63 0.00 0.25 15.28
C VAL A 63 -1.38 -0.38 15.39
N LYS A 64 -1.91 -0.43 16.61
CA LYS A 64 -3.22 -1.06 16.88
C LYS A 64 -4.39 -0.26 16.33
N ASP A 65 -4.33 1.06 16.47
CA ASP A 65 -5.40 1.98 16.11
C ASP A 65 -4.89 2.94 15.02
N HIS A 66 -5.73 3.24 14.02
CA HIS A 66 -5.34 4.05 12.86
C HIS A 66 -4.83 5.45 13.24
N ASP A 67 -5.40 6.05 14.29
CA ASP A 67 -5.01 7.36 14.81
C ASP A 67 -3.64 7.38 15.53
N LYS A 68 -3.07 6.21 15.84
CA LYS A 68 -1.73 6.05 16.39
C LYS A 68 -0.62 5.98 15.33
N ALA A 69 -0.99 5.94 14.05
CA ALA A 69 0.00 5.99 12.98
C ALA A 69 0.84 7.28 13.09
N PRO A 70 2.18 7.21 12.97
CA PRO A 70 3.01 8.41 13.05
C PRO A 70 2.60 9.43 11.99
N ALA A 71 2.38 10.69 12.37
CA ALA A 71 2.06 11.73 11.39
C ALA A 71 3.18 11.88 10.36
N ASN A 72 2.81 12.17 9.11
CA ASN A 72 3.73 12.49 8.01
C ASN A 72 4.78 11.41 7.68
N PHE A 73 4.54 10.14 8.03
CA PHE A 73 5.47 9.03 7.74
C PHE A 73 5.75 8.81 6.24
N TYR A 74 4.92 9.37 5.36
CA TYR A 74 5.05 9.26 3.90
C TYR A 74 6.03 10.28 3.31
N GLU A 75 6.48 11.27 4.10
CA GLU A 75 7.44 12.27 3.63
C GLU A 75 8.83 11.65 3.43
N THR A 76 9.52 12.06 2.36
CA THR A 76 10.83 11.51 2.00
C THR A 76 11.93 11.75 3.03
N GLY A 77 11.73 12.70 3.96
CA GLY A 77 12.66 13.03 5.03
C GLY A 77 12.28 12.49 6.41
N TYR A 78 11.23 11.66 6.50
CA TYR A 78 10.85 11.04 7.77
C TYR A 78 11.92 10.07 8.27
N ASP A 79 12.27 10.16 9.56
CA ASP A 79 13.23 9.24 10.18
C ASP A 79 12.53 7.93 10.60
N ASP A 80 12.71 6.89 9.78
CA ASP A 80 12.21 5.53 10.02
C ASP A 80 13.27 4.59 10.61
N SER A 81 14.39 5.12 11.11
CA SER A 81 15.53 4.31 11.59
C SER A 81 15.17 3.31 12.71
N LYS A 82 14.12 3.60 13.48
CA LYS A 82 13.60 2.75 14.56
C LYS A 82 12.64 1.67 14.09
N TRP A 83 12.25 1.66 12.82
CA TRP A 83 11.31 0.69 12.26
C TRP A 83 12.02 -0.62 11.96
N VAL A 84 11.26 -1.71 12.03
CA VAL A 84 11.79 -3.05 11.75
C VAL A 84 11.87 -3.31 10.24
N GLU A 85 12.60 -4.35 9.86
CA GLU A 85 12.61 -4.87 8.49
C GLU A 85 11.64 -6.04 8.32
N PHE A 86 10.54 -5.80 7.62
CA PHE A 86 9.47 -6.78 7.41
C PHE A 86 9.54 -7.41 6.01
N PRO A 87 9.33 -8.73 5.86
CA PRO A 87 9.31 -9.38 4.55
C PRO A 87 8.01 -9.09 3.77
N VAL A 88 8.12 -8.68 2.52
CA VAL A 88 7.00 -8.46 1.60
C VAL A 88 7.17 -9.36 0.37
N PRO A 89 6.17 -10.19 0.02
CA PRO A 89 4.89 -10.38 0.70
C PRO A 89 5.02 -11.09 2.07
N GLY A 90 4.13 -10.77 3.01
CA GLY A 90 4.12 -11.38 4.34
C GLY A 90 2.82 -11.09 5.09
N LEU A 91 2.29 -12.10 5.79
CA LEU A 91 1.11 -11.96 6.66
C LEU A 91 1.51 -11.45 8.04
N PHE A 92 0.76 -10.49 8.59
CA PHE A 92 1.15 -9.79 9.82
C PHE A 92 1.15 -10.71 11.05
N GLU A 93 0.11 -11.53 11.19
CA GLU A 93 -0.12 -12.44 12.32
C GLU A 93 0.97 -13.50 12.42
N ILE A 94 1.35 -14.09 11.27
CA ILE A 94 2.43 -15.09 11.20
C ILE A 94 3.79 -14.45 11.56
N ASN A 95 3.95 -13.15 11.31
CA ASN A 95 5.15 -12.39 11.63
C ASN A 95 5.08 -11.70 13.01
N GLY A 96 4.07 -12.03 13.84
CA GLY A 96 4.02 -11.64 15.25
C GLY A 96 3.26 -10.35 15.58
N TYR A 97 2.40 -9.86 14.70
CA TYR A 97 1.58 -8.65 14.89
C TYR A 97 0.08 -8.97 14.99
N GLY A 98 -0.74 -8.05 15.50
CA GLY A 98 -2.21 -8.19 15.55
C GLY A 98 -2.77 -8.74 16.86
N ASP A 99 -2.38 -9.96 17.25
CA ASP A 99 -3.02 -10.73 18.34
C ASP A 99 -2.46 -10.48 19.76
N ARG A 100 -1.79 -9.34 20.00
CA ARG A 100 -1.21 -9.00 21.33
C ARG A 100 -1.73 -7.69 21.90
#